data_AF-A0A497QLX3-F1
#
_entry.id   AF-A0A497QLX3-F1
#
_cell.length_a   1.000
_cell.length_b   1.000
_cell.length_c   1.000
_cell.angle_alpha   90.00
_cell.angle_beta   90.00
_cell.angle_gamma   90.00
#
_symmetry.space_group_name_H-M   'P 1'
#
loop_
_entity.id
_entity.type
_entity.pdbx_description
1 polymer ?
#
loop_
_entity_poly.entity_id
_entity_poly.type
_entity_poly.pdbx_seq_one_letter_code
_entity_poly.pdbx_strand_id
1 'polypeptide(L)'
;MGKLPKSMQNRNKQIKELRAKGSSHSKSKHRAPPVAQNRQMRRRLQKQGIGDMEQIEARRVIIQKDDEDLIIENPQIIRVAQQGMNVYQVIGEAEPHPSGKYVGVGTDFATADEIDASNITAESRGNLQEAIAEEEEISLNVEITEQDIQLVVMQTNVSPEVAKQTLQETNGDLAKAIIKLKTQ
;
A
#
# COMPACT_ATOMS: atom_id res chain seq x y z
N MET A 1 -62.99 -13.37 -30.76
CA MET A 1 -62.11 -13.54 -29.58
C MET A 1 -61.19 -14.74 -29.83
N GLY A 2 -60.06 -14.53 -30.53
CA GLY A 2 -59.14 -15.60 -30.93
C GLY A 2 -58.15 -15.93 -29.81
N LYS A 3 -57.94 -17.23 -29.53
CA LYS A 3 -56.99 -17.68 -28.51
C LYS A 3 -55.55 -17.36 -28.94
N LEU A 4 -54.74 -16.86 -28.00
CA LEU A 4 -53.33 -16.53 -28.22
C LEU A 4 -52.50 -17.76 -28.68
N PRO A 5 -51.45 -17.57 -29.51
CA PRO A 5 -50.59 -18.64 -30.02
C PRO A 5 -49.93 -19.49 -28.93
N LYS A 6 -49.79 -20.80 -29.18
CA LYS A 6 -49.27 -21.81 -28.22
C LYS A 6 -47.83 -21.55 -27.73
N SER A 7 -47.03 -20.77 -28.45
CA SER A 7 -45.68 -20.36 -28.03
C SER A 7 -45.68 -19.35 -26.87
N MET A 8 -46.77 -18.60 -26.69
CA MET A 8 -46.91 -17.62 -25.61
C MET A 8 -47.59 -18.18 -24.35
N GLN A 9 -48.41 -19.23 -24.50
CA GLN A 9 -49.08 -19.87 -23.35
C GLN A 9 -48.09 -20.56 -22.41
N ASN A 10 -46.98 -21.06 -22.94
CA ASN A 10 -45.92 -21.73 -22.15
C ASN A 10 -45.02 -20.74 -21.39
N ARG A 11 -44.87 -19.50 -21.88
CA ARG A 11 -44.05 -18.46 -21.25
C ARG A 11 -44.68 -17.92 -19.95
N ASN A 12 -46.01 -17.86 -19.92
CA ASN A 12 -46.76 -17.38 -18.74
C ASN A 12 -46.80 -18.40 -17.59
N LYS A 13 -46.70 -19.70 -17.87
CA LYS A 13 -46.54 -20.73 -16.81
C LYS A 13 -45.16 -20.62 -16.14
N GLN A 14 -44.11 -20.43 -16.93
CA GLN A 14 -42.74 -20.39 -16.43
C GLN A 14 -42.45 -19.15 -15.55
N ILE A 15 -43.04 -18.00 -15.89
CA ILE A 15 -42.90 -16.76 -15.09
C ILE A 15 -43.62 -16.86 -13.74
N LYS A 16 -44.71 -17.63 -13.66
CA LYS A 16 -45.48 -17.83 -12.41
C LYS A 16 -44.77 -18.76 -11.43
N GLU A 17 -44.01 -19.75 -11.92
CA GLU A 17 -43.20 -20.65 -11.08
C GLU A 17 -41.93 -19.98 -10.53
N LEU A 18 -41.32 -19.07 -11.30
CA LEU A 18 -40.12 -18.34 -10.88
C LEU A 18 -40.41 -17.34 -9.74
N ARG A 19 -41.64 -16.84 -9.64
CA ARG A 19 -42.07 -15.95 -8.53
C ARG A 19 -42.44 -16.69 -7.25
N ALA A 20 -42.74 -18.00 -7.33
CA ALA A 20 -43.13 -18.81 -6.18
C ALA A 20 -41.95 -19.42 -5.40
N LYS A 21 -40.71 -19.28 -5.89
CA LYS A 21 -39.49 -19.84 -5.28
C LYS A 21 -38.52 -18.80 -4.71
N GLY A 22 -38.92 -17.53 -4.62
CA GLY A 22 -38.03 -16.47 -4.20
C GLY A 22 -38.70 -15.42 -3.32
N SER A 23 -39.16 -15.79 -2.13
CA SER A 23 -39.04 -14.91 -0.95
C SER A 23 -39.54 -15.61 0.31
N SER A 24 -38.61 -16.08 1.16
CA SER A 24 -38.84 -16.18 2.59
C SER A 24 -37.53 -16.33 3.34
N HIS A 25 -37.23 -15.33 4.17
CA HIS A 25 -36.25 -15.35 5.29
C HIS A 25 -34.76 -15.51 4.93
N SER A 26 -33.76 -14.95 5.61
CA SER A 26 -33.62 -13.97 6.69
C SER A 26 -32.11 -13.81 6.91
N LYS A 27 -31.66 -12.62 7.32
CA LYS A 27 -30.37 -12.26 7.95
C LYS A 27 -29.35 -13.40 8.21
N SER A 28 -28.12 -13.28 7.70
CA SER A 28 -26.87 -13.20 8.51
C SER A 28 -25.56 -13.42 7.70
N LYS A 29 -24.58 -12.57 8.03
CA LYS A 29 -23.12 -12.79 8.14
C LYS A 29 -22.26 -13.17 6.91
N HIS A 30 -21.19 -12.39 6.75
CA HIS A 30 -20.03 -12.52 5.87
C HIS A 30 -19.63 -13.96 5.50
N ARG A 31 -19.58 -14.27 4.20
CA ARG A 31 -18.69 -15.29 3.61
C ARG A 31 -18.18 -14.79 2.25
N ALA A 32 -16.91 -15.08 1.99
CA ALA A 32 -16.04 -14.69 0.88
C ALA A 32 -16.66 -14.69 -0.54
N PRO A 33 -16.06 -13.96 -1.52
CA PRO A 33 -16.46 -14.03 -2.92
C PRO A 33 -16.33 -15.47 -3.47
N PRO A 34 -17.10 -15.84 -4.50
CA PRO A 34 -17.30 -17.23 -4.89
C PRO A 34 -16.09 -17.77 -5.67
N VAL A 35 -15.16 -18.43 -4.99
CA VAL A 35 -14.02 -19.16 -5.59
C VAL A 35 -14.46 -20.42 -6.40
N ALA A 36 -15.77 -20.64 -6.53
CA ALA A 36 -16.39 -21.80 -7.18
C ALA A 36 -16.86 -21.55 -8.63
N GLN A 37 -16.44 -20.47 -9.29
CA GLN A 37 -16.70 -20.30 -10.73
C GLN A 37 -15.78 -21.22 -11.56
N ASN A 38 -16.26 -22.44 -11.77
CA ASN A 38 -15.82 -23.43 -12.76
C ASN A 38 -14.40 -24.03 -12.61
N ARG A 39 -14.33 -25.17 -11.89
CA ARG A 39 -13.22 -26.15 -11.99
C ARG A 39 -12.91 -26.54 -13.45
N GLN A 40 -13.92 -26.53 -14.33
CA GLN A 40 -13.77 -26.75 -15.77
C GLN A 40 -13.05 -25.59 -16.47
N MET A 41 -13.30 -24.34 -16.06
CA MET A 41 -12.62 -23.15 -16.56
C MET A 41 -11.17 -23.14 -16.08
N ARG A 42 -10.91 -23.42 -14.80
CA ARG A 42 -9.53 -23.57 -14.28
C ARG A 42 -8.73 -24.63 -15.03
N ARG A 43 -9.33 -25.79 -15.33
CA ARG A 43 -8.72 -26.83 -16.16
C ARG A 43 -8.48 -26.39 -17.62
N ARG A 44 -9.33 -25.54 -18.19
CA ARG A 44 -9.15 -24.97 -19.54
C ARG A 44 -8.02 -23.94 -19.55
N LEU A 45 -8.01 -23.03 -18.57
CA LEU A 45 -6.99 -22.00 -18.40
C LEU A 45 -5.60 -22.63 -18.17
N GLN A 46 -5.53 -23.64 -17.30
CA GLN A 46 -4.30 -24.38 -17.02
C GLN A 46 -3.79 -25.15 -18.25
N LYS A 47 -4.69 -25.67 -19.10
CA LYS A 47 -4.33 -26.28 -20.40
C LYS A 47 -3.87 -25.26 -21.44
N GLN A 48 -4.32 -24.01 -21.34
CA GLN A 48 -3.88 -22.90 -22.20
C GLN A 48 -2.60 -22.22 -21.69
N GLY A 49 -1.98 -22.76 -20.63
CA GLY A 49 -0.73 -22.21 -20.07
C GLY A 49 -0.92 -20.92 -19.26
N ILE A 50 -2.17 -20.51 -19.01
CA ILE A 50 -2.50 -19.41 -18.09
C ILE A 50 -2.40 -20.01 -16.69
N GLY A 51 -1.33 -19.65 -15.98
CA GLY A 51 -1.01 -20.21 -14.67
C GLY A 51 -1.85 -19.63 -13.55
N ASP A 52 -1.39 -19.88 -12.32
CA ASP A 52 -2.08 -19.46 -11.11
C ASP A 52 -2.17 -17.93 -11.03
N MET A 53 -3.38 -17.46 -10.70
CA MET A 53 -3.64 -16.05 -10.41
C MET A 53 -3.44 -15.83 -8.92
N GLU A 54 -2.62 -14.87 -8.56
CA GLU A 54 -2.31 -14.51 -7.17
C GLU A 54 -2.61 -13.04 -6.93
N GLN A 55 -3.34 -12.76 -5.86
CA GLN A 55 -3.56 -11.39 -5.41
C GLN A 55 -2.38 -10.96 -4.54
N ILE A 56 -1.81 -9.80 -4.84
CA ILE A 56 -0.70 -9.22 -4.09
C ILE A 56 -1.23 -8.03 -3.32
N GLU A 57 -1.00 -8.04 -2.00
CA GLU A 57 -1.24 -6.90 -1.12
C GLU A 57 0.01 -6.02 -1.11
N ALA A 58 -0.10 -4.81 -1.64
CA ALA A 58 0.99 -3.84 -1.67
C ALA A 58 0.50 -2.50 -1.11
N ARG A 59 1.40 -1.80 -0.40
CA ARG A 59 1.12 -0.45 0.09
C ARG A 59 1.12 0.58 -1.02
N ARG A 60 2.05 0.46 -1.96
CA ARG A 60 2.20 1.37 -3.10
C ARG A 60 2.85 0.67 -4.30
N VAL A 61 2.60 1.18 -5.50
CA VAL A 61 3.34 0.85 -6.73
C VAL A 61 3.99 2.13 -7.24
N ILE A 62 5.27 2.04 -7.58
CA ILE A 62 6.02 3.14 -8.19
C ILE A 62 6.42 2.67 -9.59
N ILE A 63 6.03 3.45 -10.59
CA ILE A 63 6.46 3.26 -11.98
C ILE A 63 7.43 4.40 -12.27
N GLN A 64 8.72 4.10 -12.23
CA GLN A 64 9.77 5.06 -12.53
C GLN A 64 9.83 5.31 -14.03
N LYS A 65 9.77 6.57 -14.45
CA LYS A 65 10.06 6.99 -15.84
C LYS A 65 11.22 7.99 -15.81
N ASP A 66 11.72 8.34 -16.99
CA ASP A 66 12.88 9.24 -17.11
C ASP A 66 12.56 10.66 -16.59
N ASP A 67 11.38 11.19 -16.91
CA ASP A 67 10.98 12.56 -16.56
C ASP A 67 10.23 12.67 -15.21
N GLU A 68 9.38 11.69 -14.90
CA GLU A 68 8.50 11.68 -13.73
C GLU A 68 8.13 10.26 -13.32
N ASP A 69 7.86 10.05 -12.04
CA ASP A 69 7.39 8.77 -11.53
C ASP A 69 5.86 8.78 -11.43
N LEU A 70 5.24 7.63 -11.61
CA LEU A 70 3.82 7.44 -11.25
C LEU A 70 3.74 6.66 -9.95
N ILE A 71 3.08 7.25 -8.96
CA ILE A 71 2.85 6.63 -7.67
C ILE A 71 1.37 6.25 -7.59
N ILE A 72 1.11 4.98 -7.27
CA ILE A 72 -0.23 4.44 -7.03
C ILE A 72 -0.28 3.98 -5.58
N GLU A 73 -1.04 4.68 -4.74
CA GLU A 73 -1.26 4.34 -3.33
C GLU A 73 -2.37 3.29 -3.17
N ASN A 74 -2.16 2.34 -2.25
CA ASN A 74 -3.05 1.20 -1.98
C ASN A 74 -3.60 0.48 -3.23
N PRO A 75 -2.72 0.05 -4.17
CA PRO A 75 -3.15 -0.58 -5.42
C PRO A 75 -3.75 -1.97 -5.21
N GLN A 76 -4.67 -2.35 -6.09
CA GLN A 76 -5.07 -3.75 -6.26
C GLN A 76 -4.19 -4.40 -7.32
N ILE A 77 -3.42 -5.42 -6.92
CA ILE A 77 -2.47 -6.10 -7.81
C ILE A 77 -2.85 -7.57 -7.96
N ILE A 78 -2.90 -8.03 -9.22
CA ILE A 78 -3.05 -9.45 -9.56
C ILE A 78 -1.83 -9.88 -10.39
N ARG A 79 -1.13 -10.91 -9.93
CA ARG A 79 -0.07 -11.57 -10.67
C ARG A 79 -0.63 -12.80 -11.40
N VAL A 80 -0.29 -12.94 -12.67
CA VAL A 80 -0.56 -14.13 -13.48
C VAL A 80 0.77 -14.68 -14.00
N ALA A 81 1.09 -15.93 -13.67
CA ALA A 81 2.28 -16.59 -14.20
C ALA A 81 1.94 -17.30 -15.52
N GLN A 82 2.63 -16.98 -16.62
CA GLN A 82 2.43 -17.63 -17.92
C GLN A 82 3.78 -17.84 -18.61
N GLN A 83 4.11 -19.10 -18.94
CA GLN A 83 5.32 -19.45 -19.71
C GLN A 83 6.63 -18.84 -19.16
N GLY A 84 6.76 -18.78 -17.84
CA GLY A 84 7.95 -18.21 -17.17
C GLY A 84 7.94 -16.68 -17.04
N MET A 85 6.93 -15.99 -17.60
CA MET A 85 6.72 -14.56 -17.41
C MET A 85 5.71 -14.32 -16.28
N ASN A 86 5.96 -13.29 -15.48
CA ASN A 86 4.99 -12.78 -14.50
C ASN A 86 4.32 -11.54 -15.08
N VAL A 87 3.01 -11.62 -15.28
CA VAL A 87 2.20 -10.47 -15.70
C VAL A 87 1.52 -9.90 -14.46
N TYR A 88 1.71 -8.61 -14.21
CA TYR A 88 1.09 -7.90 -13.09
C TYR A 88 0.02 -6.95 -13.63
N GLN A 89 -1.22 -7.13 -13.19
CA GLN A 89 -2.29 -6.18 -13.42
C GLN A 89 -2.41 -5.29 -12.19
N VAL A 90 -2.13 -4.00 -12.35
CA VAL A 90 -2.22 -2.99 -11.29
C VAL A 90 -3.43 -2.11 -11.56
N ILE A 91 -4.31 -1.97 -10.56
CA ILE A 91 -5.50 -1.12 -10.61
C ILE A 91 -5.42 -0.14 -9.43
N GLY A 92 -5.46 1.15 -9.73
CA GLY A 92 -5.46 2.22 -8.74
C GLY A 92 -5.40 3.59 -9.41
N GLU A 93 -5.47 4.64 -8.60
CA GLU A 93 -5.29 6.02 -9.03
C GLU A 93 -3.79 6.35 -9.05
N ALA A 94 -3.32 6.93 -10.15
CA ALA A 94 -1.90 7.25 -10.34
C ALA A 94 -1.68 8.75 -10.21
N GLU A 95 -0.76 9.14 -9.33
CA GLU A 95 -0.31 10.52 -9.14
C GLU A 95 1.10 10.70 -9.72
N PRO A 96 1.33 11.72 -10.57
CA PRO A 96 2.67 12.04 -11.07
C PRO A 96 3.52 12.67 -9.96
N HIS A 97 4.78 12.29 -9.90
CA HIS A 97 5.77 12.84 -8.99
C HIS A 97 7.06 13.17 -9.77
N PRO A 98 7.78 14.26 -9.44
CA PRO A 98 9.10 14.51 -10.04
C PRO A 98 9.98 13.27 -9.87
N SER A 99 10.71 12.87 -10.93
CA SER A 99 11.53 11.66 -10.88
C SER A 99 12.54 11.76 -9.74
N GLY A 100 12.24 11.03 -8.67
CA GLY A 100 12.99 11.04 -7.43
C GLY A 100 13.79 9.76 -7.35
N LYS A 101 15.00 9.80 -6.81
CA LYS A 101 15.91 8.65 -6.69
C LYS A 101 15.31 7.55 -5.79
N TYR A 102 14.36 6.78 -6.29
CA TYR A 102 13.97 5.50 -5.72
C TYR A 102 15.10 4.51 -6.02
N VAL A 103 16.12 4.51 -5.16
CA VAL A 103 17.23 3.55 -5.23
C VAL A 103 16.70 2.20 -4.74
N GLY A 104 16.27 1.36 -5.67
CA GLY A 104 15.98 -0.04 -5.38
C GLY A 104 17.25 -0.73 -4.88
N VAL A 105 17.18 -1.37 -3.70
CA VAL A 105 18.23 -2.28 -3.25
C VAL A 105 18.09 -3.56 -4.07
N GLY A 106 18.79 -3.62 -5.20
CA GLY A 106 18.86 -4.79 -6.08
C GLY A 106 18.01 -4.67 -7.34
N THR A 107 18.58 -4.06 -8.38
CA THR A 107 18.90 -4.66 -9.68
C THR A 107 19.31 -3.50 -10.60
N ASP A 108 20.61 -3.38 -10.82
CA ASP A 108 21.29 -3.41 -12.13
C ASP A 108 20.68 -2.64 -13.31
N PHE A 109 19.86 -1.63 -13.08
CA PHE A 109 19.44 -0.64 -14.10
C PHE A 109 20.29 0.63 -14.03
N ALA A 110 21.55 0.49 -13.62
CA ALA A 110 22.58 1.42 -14.08
C ALA A 110 22.82 1.08 -15.56
N THR A 111 22.32 1.92 -16.47
CA THR A 111 22.93 2.03 -17.79
C THR A 111 24.42 2.30 -17.55
N ALA A 112 25.26 1.46 -18.16
CA ALA A 112 26.70 1.45 -17.93
C ALA A 112 27.42 2.76 -18.31
N ASP A 113 26.70 3.74 -18.88
CA ASP A 113 27.24 5.01 -19.38
C ASP A 113 27.09 6.19 -18.39
N GLU A 114 26.45 6.03 -17.22
CA GLU A 114 26.34 7.09 -16.19
C GLU A 114 27.03 6.79 -14.85
N ILE A 115 27.87 5.75 -14.79
CA ILE A 115 28.87 5.67 -13.72
C ILE A 115 30.10 6.41 -14.23
N ASP A 116 30.15 7.72 -14.00
CA ASP A 116 31.40 8.47 -14.08
C ASP A 116 32.33 7.98 -12.97
N ALA A 117 33.07 6.91 -13.28
CA ALA A 117 34.10 6.32 -12.45
C ALA A 117 35.27 7.27 -12.18
N SER A 118 35.26 8.51 -12.72
CA SER A 118 36.28 9.51 -12.41
C SER A 118 36.06 10.24 -11.07
N ASN A 119 34.88 10.14 -10.45
CA ASN A 119 34.64 10.66 -9.09
C ASN A 119 34.74 9.61 -7.96
N ILE A 120 35.30 8.44 -8.25
CA ILE A 120 35.90 7.56 -7.23
C ILE A 120 37.41 7.55 -7.47
N THR A 121 38.05 8.70 -7.27
CA THR A 121 39.50 8.79 -7.16
C THR A 121 39.91 9.15 -5.74
N ALA A 122 40.88 8.37 -5.28
CA ALA A 122 41.32 8.19 -3.92
C ALA A 122 42.20 9.36 -3.42
N GLU A 123 41.68 10.59 -3.43
CA GLU A 123 42.37 11.76 -2.88
C GLU A 123 41.70 12.41 -1.67
N SER A 124 40.47 12.03 -1.28
CA SER A 124 39.91 12.44 0.03
C SER A 124 40.37 11.54 1.18
N ARG A 125 41.67 11.20 1.20
CA ARG A 125 42.36 10.56 2.33
C ARG A 125 43.18 11.54 3.18
N GLY A 126 43.08 12.84 2.92
CA GLY A 126 43.78 13.86 3.70
C GLY A 126 43.09 15.20 3.60
N ASN A 127 41.98 15.36 4.33
CA ASN A 127 41.62 16.57 5.09
C ASN A 127 40.23 16.36 5.71
N LEU A 128 40.23 15.60 6.80
CA LEU A 128 39.07 15.34 7.65
C LEU A 128 38.97 16.36 8.82
N GLN A 129 39.60 17.54 8.72
CA GLN A 129 39.85 18.39 9.90
C GLN A 129 39.46 19.88 9.79
N GLU A 130 38.99 20.39 8.65
CA GLU A 130 38.77 21.86 8.49
C GLU A 130 37.42 22.27 7.87
N ALA A 131 36.43 21.39 7.83
CA ALA A 131 35.03 21.76 7.53
C ALA A 131 34.05 21.36 8.65
N ILE A 132 34.57 21.20 9.88
CA ILE A 132 33.81 21.07 11.14
C ILE A 132 33.90 22.41 11.89
N ALA A 133 33.65 23.51 11.18
CA ALA A 133 33.70 24.86 11.73
C ALA A 133 32.60 25.73 11.11
N GLU A 134 31.38 25.20 11.12
CA GLU A 134 30.13 25.95 11.17
C GLU A 134 29.13 25.02 11.85
N GLU A 135 29.11 25.12 13.19
CA GLU A 135 28.10 24.52 14.05
C GLU A 135 26.75 25.20 13.78
N GLU A 136 25.97 24.71 12.83
CA GLU A 136 24.52 24.85 12.90
C GLU A 136 23.92 23.50 13.29
N GLU A 137 23.34 23.50 14.48
CA GLU A 137 22.62 22.38 15.09
C GLU A 137 21.64 21.75 14.09
N ILE A 138 21.95 20.55 13.61
CA ILE A 138 20.96 19.73 12.92
C ILE A 138 20.00 19.22 14.01
N SER A 139 19.00 20.04 14.31
CA SER A 139 17.85 19.61 15.11
C SER A 139 17.19 18.46 14.37
N LEU A 140 17.31 17.25 14.91
CA LEU A 140 16.40 16.16 14.61
C LEU A 140 15.02 16.64 15.09
N ASN A 141 14.29 17.33 14.22
CA ASN A 141 12.92 17.78 14.47
C ASN A 141 12.02 16.54 14.57
N VAL A 142 12.05 15.88 15.72
CA VAL A 142 10.90 15.11 16.20
C VAL A 142 9.79 16.13 16.37
N GLU A 143 8.78 16.04 15.52
CA GLU A 143 7.64 16.94 15.52
C GLU A 143 6.79 16.68 16.79
N ILE A 144 7.16 17.33 17.89
CA ILE A 144 6.40 17.29 19.14
C ILE A 144 5.20 18.20 18.95
N THR A 145 4.01 17.61 18.84
CA THR A 145 2.79 18.38 18.73
C THR A 145 2.38 18.95 20.09
N GLU A 146 1.72 20.11 20.08
CA GLU A 146 1.17 20.69 21.31
C GLU A 146 0.07 19.80 21.93
N GLN A 147 -0.58 18.99 21.10
CA GLN A 147 -1.56 17.99 21.53
C GLN A 147 -0.91 16.91 22.40
N ASP A 148 0.27 16.39 22.00
CA ASP A 148 1.00 15.39 22.78
C ASP A 148 1.45 15.95 24.14
N ILE A 149 1.91 17.22 24.16
CA ILE A 149 2.26 17.92 25.40
C ILE A 149 1.05 18.01 26.33
N GLN A 150 -0.11 18.42 25.81
CA GLN A 150 -1.34 18.51 26.60
C GLN A 150 -1.79 17.14 27.12
N LEU A 151 -1.66 16.08 26.32
CA LEU A 151 -2.00 14.72 26.74
C LEU A 151 -1.10 14.24 27.88
N VAL A 152 0.20 14.49 27.81
CA VAL A 152 1.13 14.16 28.91
C VAL A 152 0.78 14.94 30.17
N VAL A 153 0.58 16.25 30.07
CA VAL A 153 0.21 17.12 31.20
C VAL A 153 -1.06 16.63 31.87
N MET A 154 -2.10 16.31 31.08
CA MET A 154 -3.38 15.83 31.60
C MET A 154 -3.26 14.49 32.32
N GLN A 155 -2.34 13.61 31.89
CA GLN A 155 -2.17 12.27 32.46
C GLN A 155 -1.20 12.19 33.64
N THR A 156 -0.28 13.14 33.75
CA THR A 156 0.83 13.11 34.72
C THR A 156 0.80 14.28 35.69
N ASN A 157 -0.07 15.29 35.45
CA ASN A 157 -0.27 16.47 36.28
C ASN A 157 1.02 17.30 36.50
N VAL A 158 1.92 17.31 35.51
CA VAL A 158 3.17 18.10 35.49
C VAL A 158 3.01 19.39 34.69
N SER A 159 3.98 20.30 34.79
CA SER A 159 3.99 21.52 33.98
C SER A 159 4.24 21.23 32.49
N PRO A 160 3.73 22.06 31.57
CA PRO A 160 3.89 21.87 30.13
C PRO A 160 5.37 21.88 29.69
N GLU A 161 6.23 22.59 30.41
CA GLU A 161 7.67 22.62 30.16
C GLU A 161 8.32 21.26 30.41
N VAL A 162 8.00 20.62 31.55
CA VAL A 162 8.52 19.28 31.91
C VAL A 162 7.97 18.22 30.96
N ALA A 163 6.70 18.33 30.57
CA ALA A 163 6.09 17.44 29.58
C ALA A 163 6.78 17.54 28.22
N LYS A 164 7.04 18.76 27.74
CA LYS A 164 7.76 19.03 26.49
C LYS A 164 9.17 18.44 26.50
N GLN A 165 9.92 18.68 27.59
CA GLN A 165 11.28 18.13 27.73
C GLN A 165 11.26 16.59 27.76
N THR A 166 10.32 15.99 28.48
CA THR A 166 10.20 14.53 28.55
C THR A 166 9.91 13.93 27.18
N LEU A 167 9.03 14.56 26.39
CA LEU A 167 8.74 14.15 25.01
C LEU A 167 9.95 14.32 24.09
N GLN A 168 10.78 15.35 24.28
CA GLN A 168 12.05 15.50 23.57
C GLN A 168 13.02 14.35 23.92
N GLU A 169 13.17 14.03 25.20
CA GLU A 169 14.04 12.94 25.67
C GLU A 169 13.56 11.55 25.22
N THR A 170 12.25 11.36 25.03
CA THR A 170 11.68 10.12 24.52
C THR A 170 11.55 10.08 23.00
N ASN A 171 12.13 11.05 22.27
CA ASN A 171 12.03 11.17 20.82
C ASN A 171 10.57 11.14 20.32
N GLY A 172 9.66 11.80 21.04
CA GLY A 172 8.25 11.94 20.66
C GLY A 172 7.37 10.74 21.04
N ASP A 173 7.91 9.74 21.75
CA ASP A 173 7.13 8.61 22.24
C ASP A 173 6.28 9.03 23.46
N LEU A 174 4.98 9.27 23.21
CA LEU A 174 3.97 9.65 24.20
C LEU A 174 3.82 8.61 25.31
N ALA A 175 3.79 7.32 24.97
CA ALA A 175 3.58 6.26 25.94
C ALA A 175 4.77 6.15 26.90
N LYS A 176 5.99 6.19 26.34
CA LYS A 176 7.23 6.18 27.12
C LYS A 176 7.35 7.41 28.01
N ALA A 177 6.94 8.59 27.54
CA ALA A 177 6.92 9.82 28.34
C ALA A 177 5.97 9.71 29.54
N ILE A 178 4.73 9.23 29.33
CA ILE A 178 3.75 9.05 30.41
C ILE A 178 4.26 8.04 31.45
N ILE A 179 4.82 6.91 31.00
CA ILE A 179 5.36 5.89 31.92
C ILE A 179 6.51 6.46 32.73
N LYS A 180 7.44 7.18 32.09
CA LYS A 180 8.60 7.80 32.75
C LYS A 180 8.16 8.77 33.84
N LEU A 181 7.16 9.61 33.57
CA LEU A 181 6.64 10.59 34.53
C LEU A 181 5.76 9.98 35.63
N LYS A 182 5.01 8.90 35.35
CA LYS A 182 4.21 8.20 36.37
C LYS A 182 5.03 7.33 37.32
N THR A 183 6.26 6.99 36.93
CA THR A 183 7.16 6.14 37.72
C THR A 183 8.15 6.96 38.57
N GLN A 184 8.15 8.29 38.40
CA GLN A 184 8.94 9.22 39.22
C GLN A 184 8.18 9.68 40.46
#